data_AF-A0A9D2PE74-F1
#
_entry.id   AF-A0A9D2PE74-F1
#
_cell.length_a   1.000
_cell.length_b   1.000
_cell.length_c   1.000
_cell.angle_alpha   90.00
_cell.angle_beta   90.00
_cell.angle_gamma   90.00
#
_symmetry.space_group_name_H-M   'P 1'
#
loop_
_entity.id
_entity.type
_entity.pdbx_description
1 polymer ?
#
loop_
_entity_poly.entity_id
_entity_poly.type
_entity_poly.pdbx_seq_one_letter_code
_entity_poly.pdbx_strand_id
1 'polypeptide(L)'
;MRLVYLVRHGETAAKGNGSFCVCREDIPLSRRGRKQARVLAEWYREKDRGRVFSSPLSRCAETAAIMTGDKKQVRMDPELTEINGGDWEGRSFEEIRACYPDLYEQRGRCLGAVAPPGGESFLQGGARLRSAIEKLLSQTEGDLVLVTHSGAARGLICMLLNWDPAHIMDIPLACGTVSRLQAEAGSLSADFSHVGIRPAVCPGRAECFRLWDRFQVPQLVREHQQAVAELAGMWADRLAEAGLPIDRELTYEAAFLHDIARTKPDHATQGGRILRGEGYDRLAQIVAAHHRLSPGEESRLTEDSLVFLADKCVEGSQMVSLEERFRASMGKCSAPEAVWSHQNQYRQAEAVAHCLESVLGKEGCRPAADG
;
A
#
# COMPACT_ATOMS: atom_id res chain seq x y z
N MET A 1 6.09 16.99 -22.66
CA MET A 1 5.89 16.33 -21.36
C MET A 1 6.54 14.95 -21.37
N ARG A 2 7.29 14.57 -20.32
CA ARG A 2 7.90 13.24 -20.13
C ARG A 2 7.53 12.70 -18.75
N LEU A 3 7.43 11.39 -18.60
CA LEU A 3 7.19 10.75 -17.31
C LEU A 3 8.50 10.23 -16.71
N VAL A 4 8.62 10.36 -15.40
CA VAL A 4 9.74 9.80 -14.62
C VAL A 4 9.15 8.86 -13.57
N TYR A 5 9.48 7.58 -13.66
CA TYR A 5 9.04 6.55 -12.73
C TYR A 5 10.13 6.27 -11.71
N LEU A 6 9.87 6.55 -10.43
CA LEU A 6 10.72 6.14 -9.32
C LEU A 6 10.27 4.78 -8.82
N VAL A 7 11.12 3.77 -9.00
CA VAL A 7 10.88 2.40 -8.54
C VAL A 7 11.71 2.17 -7.27
N ARG A 8 11.05 1.91 -6.13
CA ARG A 8 11.78 1.47 -4.93
C ARG A 8 12.19 0.01 -5.11
N HIS A 9 13.44 -0.32 -4.80
CA HIS A 9 13.93 -1.70 -4.78
C HIS A 9 13.02 -2.65 -3.97
N GLY A 10 13.05 -3.95 -4.31
CA GLY A 10 12.39 -5.00 -3.54
C GLY A 10 12.97 -5.14 -2.13
N GLU A 11 12.26 -5.82 -1.24
CA GLU A 11 12.69 -6.04 0.14
C GLU A 11 14.09 -6.70 0.21
N THR A 12 14.93 -6.22 1.13
CA THR A 12 16.30 -6.71 1.33
C THR A 12 16.33 -7.89 2.29
N ALA A 13 17.42 -8.66 2.24
CA ALA A 13 17.71 -9.72 3.22
C ALA A 13 18.28 -9.19 4.54
N ALA A 14 18.03 -7.91 4.87
CA ALA A 14 18.57 -7.26 6.06
C ALA A 14 18.08 -7.97 7.34
N LYS A 15 18.99 -8.14 8.29
CA LYS A 15 18.67 -8.69 9.61
C LYS A 15 18.14 -7.59 10.54
N GLY A 16 17.43 -7.97 11.60
CA GLY A 16 16.99 -7.04 12.64
C GLY A 16 15.68 -6.29 12.37
N ASN A 17 14.90 -6.66 11.35
CA ASN A 17 13.53 -6.16 11.12
C ASN A 17 13.39 -4.62 11.14
N GLY A 18 14.39 -3.90 10.58
CA GLY A 18 14.41 -2.43 10.59
C GLY A 18 15.00 -1.79 11.83
N SER A 19 15.72 -2.54 12.67
CA SER A 19 16.40 -2.01 13.87
C SER A 19 17.75 -1.34 13.59
N PHE A 20 18.22 -1.37 12.35
CA PHE A 20 19.52 -0.87 11.92
C PHE A 20 19.40 0.24 10.87
N CYS A 21 20.32 1.19 10.92
CA CYS A 21 20.47 2.24 9.91
C CYS A 21 21.25 1.69 8.70
N VAL A 22 20.53 1.08 7.76
CA VAL A 22 21.13 0.40 6.59
C VAL A 22 21.73 1.38 5.58
N CYS A 23 21.02 2.46 5.23
CA CYS A 23 21.49 3.49 4.30
C CYS A 23 22.21 2.92 3.06
N ARG A 24 23.52 3.15 2.89
CA ARG A 24 24.28 2.71 1.71
C ARG A 24 24.91 1.32 1.85
N GLU A 25 24.71 0.63 2.98
CA GLU A 25 25.17 -0.75 3.17
C GLU A 25 24.62 -1.66 2.06
N ASP A 26 25.50 -2.44 1.43
CA ASP A 26 25.14 -3.22 0.25
C ASP A 26 24.54 -4.58 0.60
N ILE A 27 23.23 -4.59 0.85
CA ILE A 27 22.46 -5.78 1.20
C ILE A 27 21.67 -6.29 -0.01
N PRO A 28 21.73 -7.59 -0.36
CA PRO A 28 20.99 -8.17 -1.48
C PRO A 28 19.49 -8.30 -1.21
N LEU A 29 18.69 -8.64 -2.24
CA LEU A 29 17.26 -8.88 -2.07
C LEU A 29 16.96 -10.14 -1.25
N SER A 30 15.86 -10.08 -0.49
CA SER A 30 15.24 -11.27 0.11
C SER A 30 14.53 -12.11 -0.95
N ARG A 31 14.06 -13.31 -0.58
CA ARG A 31 13.18 -14.11 -1.45
C ARG A 31 11.90 -13.33 -1.81
N ARG A 32 11.36 -12.55 -0.88
CA ARG A 32 10.19 -11.68 -1.10
C ARG A 32 10.54 -10.51 -2.01
N GLY A 33 11.69 -9.86 -1.81
CA GLY A 33 12.15 -8.79 -2.70
C GLY A 33 12.24 -9.22 -4.15
N ARG A 34 12.73 -10.44 -4.41
CA ARG A 34 12.73 -11.02 -5.77
C ARG A 34 11.33 -11.26 -6.33
N LYS A 35 10.34 -11.61 -5.50
CA LYS A 35 8.93 -11.72 -5.94
C LYS A 35 8.36 -10.35 -6.30
N GLN A 36 8.62 -9.33 -5.48
CA GLN A 36 8.23 -7.94 -5.77
C GLN A 36 8.84 -7.44 -7.08
N ALA A 37 10.11 -7.76 -7.34
CA ALA A 37 10.77 -7.42 -8.59
C ALA A 37 10.15 -8.12 -9.83
N ARG A 38 9.60 -9.33 -9.68
CA ARG A 38 8.86 -10.00 -10.77
C ARG A 38 7.52 -9.32 -11.06
N VAL A 39 6.80 -8.88 -10.04
CA VAL A 39 5.57 -8.08 -10.22
C VAL A 39 5.87 -6.77 -10.96
N LEU A 40 6.98 -6.11 -10.61
CA LEU A 40 7.46 -4.94 -11.34
C LEU A 40 7.76 -5.23 -12.83
N ALA A 41 8.17 -6.45 -13.18
CA ALA A 41 8.42 -6.84 -14.57
C ALA A 41 7.14 -6.85 -15.41
N GLU A 42 5.99 -7.16 -14.82
CA GLU A 42 4.69 -7.13 -15.51
C GLU A 42 4.32 -5.69 -15.84
N TRP A 43 4.36 -4.82 -14.84
CA TRP A 43 4.17 -3.39 -15.01
C TRP A 43 5.14 -2.76 -16.01
N TYR A 44 6.42 -3.11 -15.95
CA TYR A 44 7.43 -2.57 -16.86
C TYR A 44 7.15 -2.94 -18.32
N ARG A 45 6.64 -4.16 -18.59
CA ARG A 45 6.26 -4.59 -19.96
C ARG A 45 5.15 -3.73 -20.56
N GLU A 46 4.27 -3.16 -19.75
CA GLU A 46 3.14 -2.33 -20.22
C GLU A 46 3.53 -0.87 -20.51
N LYS A 47 4.69 -0.39 -20.05
CA LYS A 47 5.08 1.04 -20.10
C LYS A 47 6.03 1.42 -21.25
N ASP A 48 6.05 0.64 -22.32
CA ASP A 48 6.90 0.90 -23.51
C ASP A 48 8.38 1.20 -23.19
N ARG A 49 8.94 0.44 -22.22
CA ARG A 49 10.39 0.31 -21.94
C ARG A 49 11.19 1.62 -21.92
N GLY A 50 10.75 2.60 -21.11
CA GLY A 50 11.52 3.82 -20.83
C GLY A 50 12.98 3.53 -20.45
N ARG A 51 13.87 4.53 -20.61
CA ARG A 51 15.30 4.35 -20.31
C ARG A 51 15.49 3.99 -18.84
N VAL A 52 16.05 2.81 -18.57
CA VAL A 52 16.19 2.30 -17.21
C VAL A 52 17.54 2.69 -16.62
N PHE A 53 17.49 3.39 -15.50
CA PHE A 53 18.65 3.68 -14.65
C PHE A 53 18.45 3.07 -13.27
N SER A 54 19.54 2.69 -12.62
CA SER A 54 19.51 2.08 -11.30
C SER A 54 20.62 2.63 -10.42
N SER A 55 20.34 2.75 -9.13
CA SER A 55 21.40 2.80 -8.13
C SER A 55 22.33 1.58 -8.28
N PRO A 56 23.64 1.75 -8.07
CA PRO A 56 24.60 0.65 -8.16
C PRO A 56 24.49 -0.36 -7.01
N LEU A 57 23.87 0.00 -5.87
CA LEU A 57 23.65 -0.94 -4.76
C LEU A 57 22.89 -2.18 -5.22
N SER A 58 23.35 -3.36 -4.78
CA SER A 58 22.97 -4.68 -5.23
C SER A 58 21.45 -4.90 -5.21
N ARG A 59 20.75 -4.41 -4.18
CA ARG A 59 19.27 -4.48 -4.11
C ARG A 59 18.56 -3.75 -5.26
N CYS A 60 19.05 -2.60 -5.68
CA CYS A 60 18.49 -1.86 -6.82
C CYS A 60 18.89 -2.53 -8.12
N ALA A 61 20.18 -2.85 -8.28
CA ALA A 61 20.68 -3.51 -9.48
C ALA A 61 19.99 -4.86 -9.74
N GLU A 62 19.76 -5.67 -8.69
CA GLU A 62 19.02 -6.93 -8.78
C GLU A 62 17.53 -6.71 -9.08
N THR A 63 16.90 -5.71 -8.45
CA THR A 63 15.50 -5.34 -8.76
C THR A 63 15.35 -4.94 -10.23
N ALA A 64 16.22 -4.04 -10.70
CA ALA A 64 16.23 -3.58 -12.09
C ALA A 64 16.44 -4.73 -13.07
N ALA A 65 17.41 -5.61 -12.78
CA ALA A 65 17.70 -6.79 -13.60
C ALA A 65 16.51 -7.74 -13.75
N ILE A 66 15.81 -8.03 -12.65
CA ILE A 66 14.63 -8.91 -12.67
C ILE A 66 13.48 -8.22 -13.39
N MET A 67 13.27 -6.92 -13.13
CA MET A 67 12.21 -6.11 -13.74
C MET A 67 12.36 -6.01 -15.26
N THR A 68 13.57 -5.76 -15.77
CA THR A 68 13.80 -5.62 -17.21
C THR A 68 13.95 -6.96 -17.93
N GLY A 69 14.30 -8.03 -17.20
CA GLY A 69 14.67 -9.32 -17.78
C GLY A 69 16.02 -9.31 -18.51
N ASP A 70 16.68 -8.15 -18.62
CA ASP A 70 17.95 -7.96 -19.30
C ASP A 70 18.77 -6.86 -18.60
N LYS A 71 19.87 -7.27 -17.96
CA LYS A 71 20.80 -6.37 -17.27
C LYS A 71 21.44 -5.34 -18.19
N LYS A 72 21.60 -5.65 -19.49
CA LYS A 72 22.26 -4.74 -20.46
C LYS A 72 21.43 -3.50 -20.76
N GLN A 73 20.14 -3.53 -20.46
CA GLN A 73 19.23 -2.39 -20.62
C GLN A 73 19.30 -1.41 -19.45
N VAL A 74 19.95 -1.79 -18.34
CA VAL A 74 20.03 -0.99 -17.11
C VAL A 74 21.35 -0.23 -17.05
N ARG A 75 21.29 1.09 -16.99
CA ARG A 75 22.46 1.94 -16.76
C ARG A 75 22.59 2.25 -15.27
N MET A 76 23.77 2.05 -14.71
CA MET A 76 24.03 2.38 -13.30
C MET A 76 24.34 3.86 -13.16
N ASP A 77 23.72 4.52 -12.17
CA ASP A 77 23.98 5.91 -11.83
C ASP A 77 24.19 6.03 -10.31
N PRO A 78 25.41 6.38 -9.85
CA PRO A 78 25.72 6.56 -8.42
C PRO A 78 24.82 7.60 -7.74
N GLU A 79 24.33 8.59 -8.47
CA GLU A 79 23.48 9.65 -7.91
C GLU A 79 22.07 9.15 -7.55
N LEU A 80 21.70 7.93 -7.95
CA LEU A 80 20.45 7.28 -7.55
C LEU A 80 20.56 6.48 -6.24
N THR A 81 21.73 6.46 -5.59
CA THR A 81 21.97 5.72 -4.34
C THR A 81 21.17 6.25 -3.15
N GLU A 82 21.04 5.44 -2.09
CA GLU A 82 20.33 5.80 -0.87
C GLU A 82 21.02 6.95 -0.13
N ILE A 83 20.28 7.61 0.76
CA ILE A 83 20.84 8.61 1.68
C ILE A 83 22.07 8.06 2.41
N ASN A 84 23.12 8.87 2.49
CA ASN A 84 24.31 8.56 3.27
C ASN A 84 23.96 8.51 4.77
N GLY A 85 24.15 7.36 5.42
CA GLY A 85 23.91 7.23 6.85
C GLY A 85 24.97 7.90 7.72
N GLY A 86 26.11 8.29 7.14
CA GLY A 86 27.23 8.87 7.88
C GLY A 86 27.67 7.96 9.01
N ASP A 87 27.94 8.54 10.18
CA ASP A 87 28.39 7.81 11.37
C ASP A 87 27.37 6.79 11.91
N TRP A 88 26.11 6.89 11.48
CA TRP A 88 25.04 6.01 11.91
C TRP A 88 24.94 4.74 11.07
N GLU A 89 25.53 4.70 9.88
CA GLU A 89 25.42 3.57 8.97
C GLU A 89 25.93 2.26 9.62
N GLY A 90 25.15 1.19 9.47
CA GLY A 90 25.44 -0.13 10.06
C GLY A 90 25.21 -0.24 11.57
N ARG A 91 24.86 0.85 12.27
CA ARG A 91 24.55 0.83 13.71
C ARG A 91 23.08 0.54 13.97
N SER A 92 22.79 -0.07 15.11
CA SER A 92 21.42 -0.20 15.61
C SER A 92 20.89 1.16 16.08
N PHE A 93 19.57 1.36 16.00
CA PHE A 93 18.95 2.58 16.50
C PHE A 93 19.08 2.76 18.03
N GLU A 94 19.29 1.66 18.77
CA GLU A 94 19.59 1.70 20.20
C GLU A 94 20.98 2.28 20.45
N GLU A 95 22.01 1.79 19.75
CA GLU A 95 23.36 2.33 19.84
C GLU A 95 23.41 3.80 19.41
N ILE A 96 22.70 4.15 18.33
CA ILE A 96 22.63 5.53 17.86
C ILE A 96 22.01 6.43 18.93
N ARG A 97 20.89 6.02 19.54
CA ARG A 97 20.25 6.79 20.62
C ARG A 97 21.16 6.95 21.83
N ALA A 98 21.93 5.92 22.17
CA ALA A 98 22.88 5.98 23.28
C ALA A 98 24.07 6.92 22.98
N CYS A 99 24.60 6.90 21.75
CA CYS A 99 25.76 7.71 21.37
C CYS A 99 25.40 9.16 21.02
N TYR A 100 24.19 9.41 20.53
CA TYR A 100 23.73 10.70 20.02
C TYR A 100 22.31 11.05 20.50
N PRO A 101 22.03 11.12 21.82
CA PRO A 101 20.68 11.24 22.34
C PRO A 101 19.93 12.48 21.84
N ASP A 102 20.54 13.66 21.94
CA ASP A 102 19.91 14.93 21.55
C ASP A 102 19.65 14.99 20.04
N LEU A 103 20.63 14.56 19.23
CA LEU A 103 20.50 14.54 17.77
C LEU A 103 19.48 13.48 17.32
N TYR A 104 19.44 12.33 17.99
CA TYR A 104 18.43 11.31 17.73
C TYR A 104 17.03 11.83 18.02
N GLU A 105 16.83 12.54 19.13
CA GLU A 105 15.55 13.18 19.46
C GLU A 105 15.19 14.28 18.44
N GLN A 106 16.14 15.17 18.12
CA GLN A 106 15.94 16.24 17.14
C GLN A 106 15.54 15.66 15.78
N ARG A 107 16.22 14.59 15.34
CA ARG A 107 15.91 13.89 14.10
C ARG A 107 14.56 13.20 14.17
N GLY A 108 14.16 12.65 15.32
CA GLY A 108 12.83 12.10 15.53
C GLY A 108 11.71 13.13 15.33
N ARG A 109 11.95 14.39 15.69
CA ARG A 109 11.00 15.51 15.51
C ARG A 109 10.94 16.03 14.07
N CYS A 110 12.05 15.99 13.32
CA CYS A 110 12.12 16.47 11.94
C CYS A 110 13.00 15.57 11.08
N LEU A 111 12.52 14.34 10.84
CA LEU A 111 13.29 13.29 10.18
C LEU A 111 13.75 13.70 8.77
N GLY A 112 12.92 14.49 8.08
CA GLY A 112 13.21 14.92 6.72
C GLY A 112 14.41 15.87 6.60
N ALA A 113 14.61 16.78 7.56
CA ALA A 113 15.56 17.89 7.44
C ALA A 113 16.84 17.70 8.26
N VAL A 114 16.81 16.94 9.34
CA VAL A 114 17.99 16.71 10.19
C VAL A 114 18.84 15.61 9.58
N ALA A 115 20.16 15.83 9.42
CA ALA A 115 21.11 14.85 8.88
C ALA A 115 21.84 14.11 10.02
N PRO A 116 22.26 12.85 9.83
CA PRO A 116 23.20 12.23 10.75
C PRO A 116 24.59 12.85 10.54
N PRO A 117 25.50 12.78 11.52
CA PRO A 117 26.86 13.31 11.37
C PRO A 117 27.56 12.66 10.18
N GLY A 118 28.16 13.47 9.30
CA GLY A 118 28.84 13.00 8.09
C GLY A 118 27.91 12.41 7.01
N GLY A 119 26.59 12.48 7.17
CA GLY A 119 25.61 11.89 6.25
C GLY A 119 24.65 12.90 5.61
N GLU A 120 23.55 12.37 5.06
CA GLU A 120 22.51 13.13 4.37
C GLU A 120 21.20 13.12 5.18
N SER A 121 20.52 14.26 5.24
CA SER A 121 19.08 14.32 5.50
C SER A 121 18.31 13.76 4.29
N PHE A 122 17.02 13.47 4.48
CA PHE A 122 16.20 13.03 3.36
C PHE A 122 16.09 14.12 2.29
N LEU A 123 15.91 15.38 2.69
CA LEU A 123 15.83 16.51 1.75
C LEU A 123 17.12 16.68 0.94
N GLN A 124 18.29 16.50 1.56
CA GLN A 124 19.57 16.52 0.84
C GLN A 124 19.67 15.38 -0.19
N GLY A 125 19.33 14.15 0.20
CA GLY A 125 19.27 13.03 -0.74
C GLY A 125 18.25 13.24 -1.86
N GLY A 126 17.12 13.86 -1.55
CA GLY A 126 16.10 14.26 -2.52
C GLY A 126 16.60 15.31 -3.50
N ALA A 127 17.37 16.30 -3.04
CA ALA A 127 17.96 17.33 -3.89
C ALA A 127 19.00 16.72 -4.85
N ARG A 128 19.84 15.80 -4.36
CA ARG A 128 20.75 15.02 -5.20
C ARG A 128 19.99 14.21 -6.26
N LEU A 129 18.95 13.49 -5.85
CA LEU A 129 18.13 12.71 -6.78
C LEU A 129 17.46 13.62 -7.84
N ARG A 130 17.00 14.82 -7.45
CA ARG A 130 16.46 15.81 -8.39
C ARG A 130 17.48 16.18 -9.46
N SER A 131 18.69 16.57 -9.05
CA SER A 131 19.76 16.94 -9.98
C SER A 131 20.15 15.79 -10.91
N ALA A 132 20.15 14.55 -10.41
CA ALA A 132 20.35 13.36 -11.23
C ALA A 132 19.25 13.22 -12.30
N ILE A 133 17.98 13.36 -11.92
CA ILE A 133 16.84 13.29 -12.85
C ILE A 133 16.96 14.38 -13.92
N GLU A 134 17.22 15.63 -13.54
CA GLU A 134 17.35 16.75 -14.48
C GLU A 134 18.50 16.53 -15.48
N LYS A 135 19.63 16.01 -15.01
CA LYS A 135 20.75 15.59 -15.87
C LYS A 135 20.38 14.46 -16.81
N LEU A 136 19.70 13.42 -16.33
CA LEU A 136 19.27 12.30 -17.17
C LEU A 136 18.24 12.73 -18.22
N LEU A 137 17.33 13.63 -17.85
CA LEU A 137 16.37 14.21 -18.78
C LEU A 137 17.06 15.01 -19.89
N SER A 138 18.12 15.78 -19.59
CA SER A 138 18.85 16.52 -20.64
C SER A 138 19.68 15.62 -21.57
N GLN A 139 20.03 14.41 -21.14
CA GLN A 139 20.87 13.47 -21.87
C GLN A 139 20.09 12.38 -22.63
N THR A 140 18.78 12.33 -22.49
CA THR A 140 17.95 11.25 -23.03
C THR A 140 16.62 11.77 -23.57
N GLU A 141 16.05 10.99 -24.47
CA GLU A 141 14.65 11.13 -24.93
C GLU A 141 13.78 10.03 -24.33
N GLY A 142 12.45 10.25 -24.33
CA GLY A 142 11.47 9.31 -23.81
C GLY A 142 11.36 9.26 -22.29
N ASP A 143 10.47 8.43 -21.76
CA ASP A 143 10.26 8.31 -20.32
C ASP A 143 11.45 7.66 -19.60
N LEU A 144 11.60 7.97 -18.31
CA LEU A 144 12.67 7.42 -17.46
C LEU A 144 12.11 6.45 -16.43
N VAL A 145 12.80 5.33 -16.21
CA VAL A 145 12.53 4.40 -15.12
C VAL A 145 13.76 4.33 -14.22
N LEU A 146 13.63 4.81 -12.98
CA LEU A 146 14.74 4.98 -12.04
C LEU A 146 14.56 4.06 -10.85
N VAL A 147 15.39 3.01 -10.74
CA VAL A 147 15.38 2.09 -9.60
C VAL A 147 16.26 2.65 -8.49
N THR A 148 15.62 3.14 -7.43
CA THR A 148 16.25 3.88 -6.32
C THR A 148 15.70 3.40 -4.97
N HIS A 149 15.88 4.20 -3.93
CA HIS A 149 15.62 3.87 -2.55
C HIS A 149 14.63 4.84 -1.90
N SER A 150 14.11 4.45 -0.74
CA SER A 150 13.06 5.23 -0.07
C SER A 150 13.54 6.57 0.47
N GLY A 151 14.76 6.69 0.98
CA GLY A 151 15.22 7.92 1.61
C GLY A 151 15.30 9.07 0.60
N ALA A 152 16.07 8.87 -0.46
CA ALA A 152 16.22 9.85 -1.53
C ALA A 152 14.87 10.15 -2.23
N ALA A 153 14.06 9.12 -2.54
CA ALA A 153 12.76 9.30 -3.19
C ALA A 153 11.75 10.07 -2.31
N ARG A 154 11.67 9.76 -1.01
CA ARG A 154 10.81 10.52 -0.08
C ARG A 154 11.24 11.98 0.01
N GLY A 155 12.54 12.24 0.10
CA GLY A 155 13.08 13.60 0.10
C GLY A 155 12.64 14.40 -1.12
N LEU A 156 12.78 13.81 -2.31
CA LEU A 156 12.36 14.43 -3.55
C LEU A 156 10.85 14.71 -3.56
N ILE A 157 10.03 13.69 -3.27
CA ILE A 157 8.58 13.79 -3.30
C ILE A 157 8.07 14.82 -2.28
N CYS A 158 8.66 14.85 -1.07
CA CYS A 158 8.34 15.83 -0.03
C CYS A 158 8.54 17.27 -0.54
N MET A 159 9.65 17.54 -1.23
CA MET A 159 9.91 18.86 -1.84
C MET A 159 8.92 19.19 -2.95
N LEU A 160 8.64 18.23 -3.84
CA LEU A 160 7.73 18.46 -4.98
C LEU A 160 6.27 18.69 -4.54
N LEU A 161 5.84 18.07 -3.44
CA LEU A 161 4.51 18.24 -2.86
C LEU A 161 4.43 19.39 -1.84
N ASN A 162 5.56 20.06 -1.55
CA ASN A 162 5.68 21.10 -0.53
C ASN A 162 5.13 20.66 0.85
N TRP A 163 5.45 19.42 1.25
CA TRP A 163 5.05 18.84 2.52
C TRP A 163 6.00 19.21 3.66
N ASP A 164 5.48 19.22 4.90
CA ASP A 164 6.30 19.37 6.10
C ASP A 164 7.27 18.19 6.23
N PRO A 165 8.60 18.43 6.32
CA PRO A 165 9.61 17.39 6.49
C PRO A 165 9.45 16.53 7.75
N ALA A 166 8.67 16.98 8.76
CA ALA A 166 8.31 16.17 9.92
C ALA A 166 7.43 14.96 9.53
N HIS A 167 6.62 15.10 8.48
CA HIS A 167 5.67 14.09 7.99
C HIS A 167 6.22 13.23 6.84
N ILE A 168 7.54 13.26 6.61
CA ILE A 168 8.14 12.60 5.44
C ILE A 168 7.89 11.08 5.38
N MET A 169 7.70 10.43 6.52
CA MET A 169 7.42 8.99 6.59
C MET A 169 5.99 8.64 6.20
N ASP A 170 5.07 9.61 6.16
CA ASP A 170 3.70 9.45 5.69
C ASP A 170 3.63 9.26 4.17
N ILE A 171 4.73 9.55 3.45
CA ILE A 171 4.87 9.26 2.03
C ILE A 171 4.99 7.73 1.85
N PRO A 172 3.98 7.08 1.24
CA PRO A 172 3.94 5.63 1.09
C PRO A 172 4.96 5.24 0.04
N LEU A 173 6.01 4.55 0.44
CA LEU A 173 7.05 4.09 -0.48
C LEU A 173 7.52 2.74 0.00
N ALA A 174 6.64 1.73 0.03
CA ALA A 174 7.00 0.36 0.40
C ALA A 174 7.96 -0.27 -0.64
N CYS A 175 8.74 -1.28 -0.25
CA CYS A 175 9.67 -1.93 -1.17
C CYS A 175 8.93 -2.52 -2.37
N GLY A 176 9.35 -2.22 -3.60
CA GLY A 176 8.69 -2.69 -4.82
C GLY A 176 7.46 -1.86 -5.24
N THR A 177 7.36 -0.61 -4.81
CA THR A 177 6.36 0.35 -5.31
C THR A 177 6.94 1.24 -6.40
N VAL A 178 6.06 1.86 -7.17
CA VAL A 178 6.37 2.84 -8.23
C VAL A 178 5.74 4.18 -7.88
N SER A 179 6.47 5.27 -8.09
CA SER A 179 5.93 6.63 -8.06
C SER A 179 6.11 7.29 -9.43
N ARG A 180 5.10 8.00 -9.92
CA ARG A 180 5.15 8.70 -11.20
C ARG A 180 5.28 10.21 -10.97
N LEU A 181 6.32 10.79 -11.57
CA LEU A 181 6.54 12.22 -11.66
C LEU A 181 6.33 12.68 -13.10
N GLN A 182 6.04 13.97 -13.27
CA GLN A 182 5.93 14.60 -14.59
C GLN A 182 7.08 15.60 -14.77
N ALA A 183 7.67 15.60 -15.97
CA ALA A 183 8.71 16.53 -16.37
C ALA A 183 8.25 17.36 -17.57
N GLU A 184 8.19 18.68 -17.40
CA GLU A 184 7.76 19.63 -18.43
C GLU A 184 8.49 20.96 -18.32
N ALA A 185 8.97 21.49 -19.46
CA ALA A 185 9.63 22.80 -19.55
C ALA A 185 10.77 23.01 -18.53
N GLY A 186 11.53 21.95 -18.20
CA GLY A 186 12.61 22.01 -17.19
C GLY A 186 12.15 21.97 -15.74
N SER A 187 10.86 21.77 -15.48
CA SER A 187 10.28 21.58 -14.16
C SER A 187 9.91 20.12 -13.91
N LEU A 188 9.98 19.70 -12.65
CA LEU A 188 9.50 18.41 -12.16
C LEU A 188 8.31 18.64 -11.23
N SER A 189 7.28 17.82 -11.33
CA SER A 189 6.13 17.83 -10.45
C SER A 189 5.72 16.42 -10.03
N ALA A 190 5.06 16.34 -8.88
CA ALA A 190 4.50 15.11 -8.33
C ALA A 190 3.02 15.32 -8.02
N ASP A 191 2.23 14.25 -8.17
CA ASP A 191 0.88 14.16 -7.64
C ASP A 191 0.86 12.98 -6.67
N PHE A 192 0.38 13.23 -5.45
CA PHE A 192 0.31 12.24 -4.39
C PHE A 192 -0.50 10.99 -4.78
N SER A 193 -1.51 11.14 -5.65
CA SER A 193 -2.29 10.01 -6.17
C SER A 193 -1.49 9.03 -7.03
N HIS A 194 -0.25 9.37 -7.37
CA HIS A 194 0.68 8.56 -8.15
C HIS A 194 1.96 8.20 -7.41
N VAL A 195 1.98 8.32 -6.09
CA VAL A 195 3.14 8.00 -5.25
C VAL A 195 2.93 6.66 -4.56
N GLY A 196 3.95 5.79 -4.61
CA GLY A 196 3.95 4.60 -3.75
C GLY A 196 3.09 3.43 -4.21
N ILE A 197 2.68 3.40 -5.47
CA ILE A 197 1.72 2.43 -5.97
C ILE A 197 2.37 1.05 -6.15
N ARG A 198 1.73 0.01 -5.63
CA ARG A 198 2.01 -1.38 -6.00
C ARG A 198 1.52 -1.64 -7.43
N PRO A 199 2.36 -2.19 -8.31
CA PRO A 199 1.87 -2.53 -9.63
C PRO A 199 0.79 -3.62 -9.63
N ALA A 200 0.83 -4.54 -8.65
CA ALA A 200 -0.29 -5.42 -8.36
C ALA A 200 -1.30 -4.73 -7.44
N VAL A 201 -2.57 -4.75 -7.83
CA VAL A 201 -3.68 -4.17 -7.04
C VAL A 201 -3.92 -4.97 -5.76
N CYS A 202 -3.66 -6.29 -5.81
CA CYS A 202 -3.90 -7.25 -4.75
C CYS A 202 -2.58 -7.80 -4.18
N PRO A 203 -2.45 -7.94 -2.85
CA PRO A 203 -1.29 -8.54 -2.20
C PRO A 203 -0.99 -10.01 -2.58
N GLY A 204 -2.03 -10.80 -2.86
CA GLY A 204 -1.95 -12.25 -2.89
C GLY A 204 -2.13 -12.86 -1.49
N ARG A 205 -2.81 -14.01 -1.40
CA ARG A 205 -3.07 -14.74 -0.14
C ARG A 205 -1.87 -14.85 0.80
N ALA A 206 -0.71 -15.24 0.28
CA ALA A 206 0.51 -15.42 1.08
C ALA A 206 1.08 -14.10 1.64
N GLU A 207 0.79 -12.96 1.01
CA GLU A 207 1.09 -11.64 1.55
C GLU A 207 0.04 -11.23 2.58
N CYS A 208 -1.24 -11.49 2.33
CA CYS A 208 -2.31 -11.20 3.29
C CYS A 208 -2.06 -11.82 4.67
N PHE A 209 -1.68 -13.11 4.73
CA PHE A 209 -1.31 -13.76 6.00
C PHE A 209 -0.11 -13.08 6.68
N ARG A 210 0.89 -12.65 5.91
CA ARG A 210 2.05 -11.94 6.47
C ARG A 210 1.67 -10.56 6.99
N LEU A 211 0.72 -9.88 6.36
CA LEU A 211 0.17 -8.62 6.86
C LEU A 211 -0.56 -8.86 8.18
N TRP A 212 -1.38 -9.91 8.31
CA TRP A 212 -1.99 -10.28 9.59
C TRP A 212 -0.97 -10.52 10.69
N ASP A 213 0.10 -11.26 10.40
CA ASP A 213 1.15 -11.55 11.39
C ASP A 213 1.90 -10.27 11.78
N ARG A 214 2.28 -9.46 10.79
CA ARG A 214 3.01 -8.21 10.99
C ARG A 214 2.22 -7.19 11.80
N PHE A 215 0.92 -7.09 11.57
CA PHE A 215 0.04 -6.17 12.28
C PHE A 215 -0.69 -6.82 13.46
N GLN A 216 -0.28 -8.04 13.85
CA GLN A 216 -0.74 -8.75 15.04
C GLN A 216 -2.29 -8.86 15.11
N VAL A 217 -2.91 -9.18 13.98
CA VAL A 217 -4.38 -9.35 13.91
C VAL A 217 -4.79 -10.52 14.81
N PRO A 218 -5.71 -10.32 15.79
CA PRO A 218 -6.14 -11.38 16.70
C PRO A 218 -6.82 -12.55 16.00
N GLN A 219 -6.69 -13.76 16.55
CA GLN A 219 -7.25 -14.99 15.95
C GLN A 219 -8.76 -14.90 15.65
N LEU A 220 -9.56 -14.40 16.59
CA LEU A 220 -11.01 -14.20 16.40
C LEU A 220 -11.32 -13.23 15.25
N VAL A 221 -10.46 -12.23 15.03
CA VAL A 221 -10.63 -11.28 13.92
C VAL A 221 -10.27 -11.96 12.60
N ARG A 222 -9.22 -12.80 12.57
CA ARG A 222 -8.83 -13.58 11.39
C ARG A 222 -9.95 -14.53 10.95
N GLU A 223 -10.57 -15.23 11.90
CA GLU A 223 -11.71 -16.13 11.63
C GLU A 223 -12.90 -15.37 11.03
N HIS A 224 -13.22 -14.21 11.60
CA HIS A 224 -14.24 -13.33 11.05
C HIS A 224 -13.91 -12.84 9.64
N GLN A 225 -12.72 -12.30 9.43
CA GLN A 225 -12.26 -11.83 8.13
C GLN A 225 -12.26 -12.94 7.07
N GLN A 226 -11.93 -14.17 7.46
CA GLN A 226 -11.98 -15.31 6.54
C GLN A 226 -13.42 -15.63 6.12
N ALA A 227 -14.37 -15.71 7.05
CA ALA A 227 -15.77 -15.95 6.72
C ALA A 227 -16.36 -14.82 5.85
N VAL A 228 -16.02 -13.56 6.15
CA VAL A 228 -16.41 -12.42 5.31
C VAL A 228 -15.81 -12.52 3.91
N ALA A 229 -14.54 -12.91 3.79
CA ALA A 229 -13.87 -13.06 2.50
C ALA A 229 -14.44 -14.20 1.66
N GLU A 230 -14.77 -15.34 2.28
CA GLU A 230 -15.42 -16.47 1.61
C GLU A 230 -16.79 -16.07 1.06
N LEU A 231 -17.60 -15.36 1.86
CA LEU A 231 -18.91 -14.87 1.42
C LEU A 231 -18.80 -13.83 0.31
N ALA A 232 -17.95 -12.81 0.48
CA ALA A 232 -17.74 -11.75 -0.50
C ALA A 232 -17.16 -12.28 -1.81
N GLY A 233 -16.20 -13.21 -1.73
CA GLY A 233 -15.60 -13.88 -2.88
C GLY A 233 -16.59 -14.74 -3.65
N MET A 234 -17.46 -15.47 -2.96
CA MET A 234 -18.54 -16.23 -3.59
C MET A 234 -19.49 -15.32 -4.36
N TRP A 235 -19.89 -14.17 -3.79
CA TRP A 235 -20.72 -13.20 -4.51
C TRP A 235 -19.99 -12.61 -5.70
N ALA A 236 -18.71 -12.26 -5.56
CA ALA A 236 -17.91 -11.74 -6.66
C ALA A 236 -17.79 -12.75 -7.82
N ASP A 237 -17.56 -14.04 -7.52
CA ASP A 237 -17.54 -15.13 -8.51
C ASP A 237 -18.86 -15.20 -9.27
N ARG A 238 -19.99 -15.27 -8.57
CA ARG A 238 -21.32 -15.38 -9.19
C ARG A 238 -21.70 -14.14 -10.00
N LEU A 239 -21.31 -12.94 -9.55
CA LEU A 239 -21.57 -11.70 -10.29
C LEU A 239 -20.70 -11.60 -11.54
N ALA A 240 -19.44 -12.03 -11.47
CA ALA A 240 -18.57 -12.12 -12.64
C ALA A 240 -19.12 -13.12 -13.68
N GLU A 241 -19.63 -14.28 -13.24
CA GLU A 241 -20.33 -15.24 -14.09
C GLU A 241 -21.60 -14.65 -14.73
N ALA A 242 -22.31 -13.77 -14.01
CA ALA A 242 -23.44 -13.00 -14.52
C ALA A 242 -23.04 -11.83 -15.44
N GLY A 243 -21.75 -11.63 -15.72
CA GLY A 243 -21.23 -10.62 -16.64
C GLY A 243 -21.01 -9.24 -16.03
N LEU A 244 -21.06 -9.09 -14.70
CA LEU A 244 -20.71 -7.83 -14.04
C LEU A 244 -19.18 -7.72 -13.91
N PRO A 245 -18.61 -6.51 -14.06
CA PRO A 245 -17.17 -6.27 -14.00
C PRO A 245 -16.68 -6.18 -12.54
N ILE A 246 -16.81 -7.28 -11.79
CA ILE A 246 -16.34 -7.37 -10.40
C ILE A 246 -14.96 -8.01 -10.37
N ASP A 247 -14.00 -7.36 -9.72
CA ASP A 247 -12.70 -7.99 -9.45
C ASP A 247 -12.81 -8.92 -8.25
N ARG A 248 -12.80 -10.22 -8.54
CA ARG A 248 -12.87 -11.31 -7.56
C ARG A 248 -11.72 -11.25 -6.55
N GLU A 249 -10.49 -11.12 -7.03
CA GLU A 249 -9.31 -11.16 -6.16
C GLU A 249 -9.29 -9.94 -5.24
N LEU A 250 -9.60 -8.77 -5.78
CA LEU A 250 -9.69 -7.54 -5.01
C LEU A 250 -10.79 -7.60 -3.96
N THR A 251 -11.99 -8.08 -4.32
CA THR A 251 -13.11 -8.23 -3.38
C THR A 251 -12.73 -9.15 -2.23
N TYR A 252 -12.19 -10.33 -2.57
CA TYR A 252 -11.81 -11.32 -1.58
C TYR A 252 -10.70 -10.81 -0.65
N GLU A 253 -9.63 -10.23 -1.19
CA GLU A 253 -8.50 -9.77 -0.37
C GLU A 253 -8.81 -8.50 0.43
N ALA A 254 -9.67 -7.62 -0.08
CA ALA A 254 -10.18 -6.50 0.68
C ALA A 254 -11.02 -6.98 1.87
N ALA A 255 -11.94 -7.93 1.67
CA ALA A 255 -12.68 -8.57 2.77
C ALA A 255 -11.74 -9.29 3.75
N PHE A 256 -10.71 -9.96 3.26
CA PHE A 256 -9.76 -10.70 4.10
C PHE A 256 -8.89 -9.77 4.96
N LEU A 257 -8.73 -8.50 4.57
CA LEU A 257 -7.91 -7.51 5.29
C LEU A 257 -8.72 -6.36 5.91
N HIS A 258 -10.06 -6.35 5.82
CA HIS A 258 -10.86 -5.17 6.19
C HIS A 258 -10.69 -4.71 7.65
N ASP A 259 -10.59 -5.67 8.56
CA ASP A 259 -10.35 -5.46 9.99
C ASP A 259 -8.87 -5.58 10.42
N ILE A 260 -7.90 -5.38 9.52
CA ILE A 260 -6.46 -5.52 9.83
C ILE A 260 -5.98 -4.65 11.01
N ALA A 261 -6.67 -3.54 11.30
CA ALA A 261 -6.37 -2.64 12.40
C ALA A 261 -7.41 -2.68 13.54
N ARG A 262 -8.16 -3.79 13.68
CA ARG A 262 -9.34 -3.89 14.58
C ARG A 262 -9.11 -3.43 16.02
N THR A 263 -7.89 -3.55 16.53
CA THR A 263 -7.54 -3.16 17.90
C THR A 263 -7.29 -1.65 18.08
N LYS A 264 -7.29 -0.87 17.00
CA LYS A 264 -7.06 0.58 17.02
C LYS A 264 -8.37 1.35 16.98
N PRO A 265 -8.43 2.56 17.57
CA PRO A 265 -9.53 3.50 17.32
C PRO A 265 -9.63 3.80 15.83
N ASP A 266 -10.86 3.94 15.33
CA ASP A 266 -11.13 4.20 13.90
C ASP A 266 -10.43 3.17 12.97
N HIS A 267 -10.64 1.89 13.28
CA HIS A 267 -9.90 0.78 12.69
C HIS A 267 -10.00 0.73 11.16
N ALA A 268 -11.13 1.15 10.58
CA ALA A 268 -11.31 1.20 9.13
C ALA A 268 -10.32 2.15 8.47
N THR A 269 -10.28 3.41 8.93
CA THR A 269 -9.33 4.41 8.45
C THR A 269 -7.89 3.98 8.69
N GLN A 270 -7.59 3.41 9.86
CA GLN A 270 -6.24 2.93 10.18
C GLN A 270 -5.84 1.72 9.33
N GLY A 271 -6.77 0.82 9.02
CA GLY A 271 -6.58 -0.30 8.11
C GLY A 271 -6.26 0.19 6.69
N GLY A 272 -7.04 1.16 6.19
CA GLY A 272 -6.77 1.83 4.93
C GLY A 272 -5.38 2.48 4.90
N ARG A 273 -4.98 3.19 5.96
CA ARG A 273 -3.63 3.78 6.07
C ARG A 273 -2.51 2.73 6.04
N ILE A 274 -2.69 1.61 6.72
CA ILE A 274 -1.73 0.50 6.69
C ILE A 274 -1.54 -0.01 5.25
N LEU A 275 -2.64 -0.28 4.55
CA LEU A 275 -2.60 -0.88 3.22
C LEU A 275 -2.09 0.09 2.15
N ARG A 276 -2.42 1.39 2.28
CA ARG A 276 -1.79 2.46 1.50
C ARG A 276 -0.29 2.55 1.78
N GLY A 277 0.13 2.43 3.03
CA GLY A 277 1.54 2.37 3.42
C GLY A 277 2.30 1.21 2.78
N GLU A 278 1.62 0.08 2.52
CA GLU A 278 2.15 -1.07 1.78
C GLU A 278 2.05 -0.92 0.25
N GLY A 279 1.38 0.13 -0.22
CA GLY A 279 1.21 0.56 -1.62
C GLY A 279 -0.04 0.00 -2.32
N TYR A 280 -0.98 -0.61 -1.60
CA TYR A 280 -2.21 -1.17 -2.16
C TYR A 280 -3.37 -0.16 -2.11
N ASP A 281 -3.31 0.89 -2.93
CA ASP A 281 -4.23 2.03 -2.82
C ASP A 281 -5.70 1.70 -3.03
N ARG A 282 -6.04 0.89 -4.04
CA ARG A 282 -7.44 0.51 -4.30
C ARG A 282 -8.00 -0.34 -3.17
N LEU A 283 -7.22 -1.32 -2.70
CA LEU A 283 -7.59 -2.16 -1.56
C LEU A 283 -7.74 -1.30 -0.28
N ALA A 284 -6.85 -0.34 -0.07
CA ALA A 284 -6.94 0.61 1.05
C ALA A 284 -8.21 1.45 1.05
N GLN A 285 -8.72 1.85 -0.13
CA GLN A 285 -9.99 2.58 -0.25
C GLN A 285 -11.17 1.71 0.20
N ILE A 286 -11.25 0.47 -0.31
CA ILE A 286 -12.31 -0.48 0.06
C ILE A 286 -12.30 -0.73 1.56
N VAL A 287 -11.11 -1.00 2.12
CA VAL A 287 -10.94 -1.23 3.56
C VAL A 287 -11.27 0.00 4.39
N ALA A 288 -10.97 1.22 3.93
CA ALA A 288 -11.38 2.42 4.65
C ALA A 288 -12.90 2.64 4.64
N ALA A 289 -13.60 2.19 3.59
CA ALA A 289 -15.04 2.37 3.41
C ALA A 289 -15.91 1.22 3.96
N HIS A 290 -15.34 0.09 4.42
CA HIS A 290 -16.10 -1.13 4.74
C HIS A 290 -17.20 -0.96 5.82
N HIS A 291 -17.15 0.10 6.61
CA HIS A 291 -18.15 0.41 7.64
C HIS A 291 -19.26 1.35 7.16
N ARG A 292 -19.06 2.08 6.06
CA ARG A 292 -20.02 3.04 5.50
C ARG A 292 -19.69 3.30 4.03
N LEU A 293 -20.68 3.03 3.18
CA LEU A 293 -20.61 3.35 1.76
C LEU A 293 -20.84 4.84 1.50
N SER A 294 -20.22 5.36 0.44
CA SER A 294 -20.49 6.71 -0.06
C SER A 294 -21.91 6.77 -0.63
N PRO A 295 -22.60 7.92 -0.58
CA PRO A 295 -23.96 8.05 -1.10
C PRO A 295 -24.09 7.57 -2.55
N GLY A 296 -25.07 6.70 -2.82
CA GLY A 296 -25.31 6.12 -4.15
C GLY A 296 -24.41 4.94 -4.52
N GLU A 297 -23.49 4.52 -3.65
CA GLU A 297 -22.80 3.23 -3.81
C GLU A 297 -23.70 2.07 -3.37
N GLU A 298 -24.63 2.28 -2.44
CA GLU A 298 -25.58 1.25 -2.00
C GLU A 298 -26.52 0.72 -3.10
N SER A 299 -26.66 1.45 -4.21
CA SER A 299 -27.44 1.05 -5.38
C SER A 299 -26.60 0.42 -6.50
N ARG A 300 -25.32 0.13 -6.25
CA ARG A 300 -24.39 -0.45 -7.23
C ARG A 300 -23.67 -1.65 -6.62
N LEU A 301 -23.49 -2.69 -7.43
CA LEU A 301 -22.64 -3.82 -7.06
C LEU A 301 -21.21 -3.50 -7.46
N THR A 302 -20.36 -3.25 -6.46
CA THR A 302 -18.93 -2.94 -6.57
C THR A 302 -18.17 -3.74 -5.52
N GLU A 303 -16.84 -3.77 -5.59
CA GLU A 303 -16.04 -4.43 -4.55
C GLU A 303 -16.33 -3.83 -3.16
N ASP A 304 -16.47 -2.50 -3.07
CA ASP A 304 -16.80 -1.77 -1.83
C ASP A 304 -18.15 -2.23 -1.24
N SER A 305 -19.20 -2.31 -2.06
CA SER A 305 -20.53 -2.67 -1.58
C SER A 305 -20.64 -4.15 -1.20
N LEU A 306 -19.91 -5.04 -1.89
CA LEU A 306 -19.84 -6.46 -1.55
C LEU A 306 -19.11 -6.70 -0.22
N VAL A 307 -17.96 -6.08 -0.01
CA VAL A 307 -17.21 -6.19 1.25
C VAL A 307 -18.01 -5.61 2.41
N PHE A 308 -18.64 -4.44 2.20
CA PHE A 308 -19.52 -3.82 3.18
C PHE A 308 -20.68 -4.74 3.58
N LEU A 309 -21.39 -5.33 2.60
CA LEU A 309 -22.52 -6.20 2.87
C LEU A 309 -22.08 -7.49 3.56
N ALA A 310 -20.96 -8.10 3.12
CA ALA A 310 -20.49 -9.37 3.65
C ALA A 310 -20.15 -9.28 5.14
N ASP A 311 -19.49 -8.20 5.59
CA ASP A 311 -19.23 -7.94 7.01
C ASP A 311 -20.53 -7.85 7.84
N LYS A 312 -21.60 -7.30 7.24
CA LYS A 312 -22.91 -7.21 7.90
C LYS A 312 -23.71 -8.51 7.87
N CYS A 313 -23.33 -9.45 7.03
CA CYS A 313 -23.95 -10.77 6.95
C CYS A 313 -23.16 -11.86 7.72
N VAL A 314 -22.08 -11.50 8.44
CA VAL A 314 -21.25 -12.46 9.18
C VAL A 314 -21.05 -12.04 10.63
N GLU A 315 -21.41 -12.90 11.59
CA GLU A 315 -21.13 -12.73 13.01
C GLU A 315 -20.22 -13.84 13.56
N GLY A 316 -19.10 -13.44 14.15
CA GLY A 316 -17.99 -14.36 14.37
C GLY A 316 -17.56 -14.94 13.02
N SER A 317 -17.69 -16.25 12.87
CA SER A 317 -17.43 -16.99 11.63
C SER A 317 -18.70 -17.53 10.95
N GLN A 318 -19.90 -17.12 11.39
CA GLN A 318 -21.17 -17.65 10.89
C GLN A 318 -21.94 -16.61 10.10
N MET A 319 -22.59 -17.04 9.02
CA MET A 319 -23.52 -16.19 8.28
C MET A 319 -24.79 -15.97 9.10
N VAL A 320 -25.24 -14.72 9.16
CA VAL A 320 -26.46 -14.28 9.86
C VAL A 320 -27.27 -13.38 8.95
N SER A 321 -28.58 -13.27 9.18
CA SER A 321 -29.39 -12.27 8.47
C SER A 321 -29.04 -10.86 8.91
N LEU A 322 -29.28 -9.88 8.02
CA LEU A 322 -29.14 -8.46 8.37
C LEU A 322 -30.00 -8.09 9.57
N GLU A 323 -31.23 -8.60 9.64
CA GLU A 323 -32.13 -8.33 10.77
C GLU A 323 -31.55 -8.83 12.10
N GLU A 324 -31.02 -10.06 12.13
CA GLU A 324 -30.36 -10.62 13.32
C GLU A 324 -29.12 -9.82 13.72
N ARG A 325 -28.22 -9.54 12.77
CA ARG A 325 -26.98 -8.77 13.00
C ARG A 325 -27.26 -7.40 13.60
N PHE A 326 -28.23 -6.68 13.03
CA PHE A 326 -28.53 -5.31 13.45
C PHE A 326 -29.31 -5.32 14.77
N ARG A 327 -30.23 -6.27 14.99
CA ARG A 327 -30.92 -6.43 16.27
C ARG A 327 -29.94 -6.70 17.43
N ALA A 328 -28.94 -7.56 17.22
CA ALA A 328 -27.92 -7.87 18.23
C ALA A 328 -27.02 -6.68 18.59
N SER A 329 -26.84 -5.73 17.66
CA SER A 329 -25.98 -4.55 17.85
C SER A 329 -26.72 -3.28 18.28
N MET A 330 -28.05 -3.20 18.09
CA MET A 330 -28.87 -2.04 18.51
C MET A 330 -28.69 -1.68 19.99
N GLY A 331 -28.63 -2.68 20.88
CA GLY A 331 -28.46 -2.47 22.32
C GLY A 331 -27.13 -1.81 22.72
N LYS A 332 -26.16 -1.72 21.79
CA LYS A 332 -24.87 -1.05 21.99
C LYS A 332 -24.91 0.45 21.66
N CYS A 333 -25.99 0.94 21.05
CA CYS A 333 -26.15 2.33 20.65
C CYS A 333 -26.87 3.13 21.74
N SER A 334 -26.14 4.00 22.45
CA SER A 334 -26.71 4.83 23.54
C SER A 334 -26.96 6.30 23.15
N ALA A 335 -26.30 6.81 22.10
CA ALA A 335 -26.41 8.19 21.64
C ALA A 335 -27.30 8.32 20.39
N PRO A 336 -28.07 9.42 20.22
CA PRO A 336 -28.91 9.63 19.03
C PRO A 336 -28.15 9.54 17.70
N GLU A 337 -26.92 10.06 17.65
CA GLU A 337 -26.04 9.98 16.48
C GLU A 337 -25.61 8.54 16.17
N ALA A 338 -25.36 7.73 17.21
CA ALA A 338 -25.00 6.32 17.05
C ALA A 338 -26.20 5.51 16.51
N VAL A 339 -27.41 5.78 17.03
CA VAL A 339 -28.65 5.17 16.53
C VAL A 339 -28.89 5.55 15.07
N TRP A 340 -28.74 6.83 14.71
CA TRP A 340 -28.91 7.29 13.33
C TRP A 340 -27.89 6.62 12.39
N SER A 341 -26.61 6.57 12.79
CA SER A 341 -25.57 5.90 11.99
C SER A 341 -25.84 4.41 11.81
N HIS A 342 -26.31 3.73 12.86
CA HIS A 342 -26.68 2.32 12.81
C HIS A 342 -27.86 2.07 11.86
N GLN A 343 -28.92 2.88 11.96
CA GLN A 343 -30.06 2.84 11.04
C GLN A 343 -29.68 3.15 9.59
N ASN A 344 -28.72 4.05 9.38
CA ASN A 344 -28.23 4.34 8.03
C ASN A 344 -27.46 3.15 7.43
N GLN A 345 -26.59 2.52 8.22
CA GLN A 345 -25.88 1.31 7.79
C GLN A 345 -26.84 0.17 7.47
N TYR A 346 -27.91 0.01 8.25
CA TYR A 346 -28.94 -1.00 8.00
C TYR A 346 -29.61 -0.77 6.64
N ARG A 347 -30.07 0.46 6.37
CA ARG A 347 -30.71 0.82 5.10
C ARG A 347 -29.77 0.65 3.91
N GLN A 348 -28.49 1.02 4.05
CA GLN A 348 -27.49 0.78 3.00
C GLN A 348 -27.29 -0.73 2.76
N ALA A 349 -27.21 -1.54 3.82
CA ALA A 349 -27.06 -2.98 3.69
C ALA A 349 -28.28 -3.63 3.01
N GLU A 350 -29.50 -3.22 3.37
CA GLU A 350 -30.72 -3.69 2.70
C GLU A 350 -30.75 -3.30 1.22
N ALA A 351 -30.35 -2.09 0.87
CA ALA A 351 -30.29 -1.64 -0.52
C ALA A 351 -29.29 -2.47 -1.34
N VAL A 352 -28.08 -2.71 -0.82
CA VAL A 352 -27.08 -3.56 -1.50
C VAL A 352 -27.58 -5.00 -1.61
N ALA A 353 -28.17 -5.55 -0.54
CA ALA A 353 -28.74 -6.90 -0.56
C ALA A 353 -29.84 -7.03 -1.62
N HIS A 354 -30.71 -6.02 -1.75
CA HIS A 354 -31.73 -6.00 -2.79
C HIS A 354 -31.13 -5.98 -4.20
N CYS A 355 -30.10 -5.16 -4.43
CA CYS A 355 -29.37 -5.15 -5.70
C CYS A 355 -28.75 -6.53 -6.00
N LEU A 356 -28.12 -7.16 -5.00
CA LEU A 356 -27.51 -8.48 -5.14
C LEU A 356 -28.55 -9.55 -5.49
N GLU A 357 -29.66 -9.58 -4.74
CA GLU A 357 -30.78 -10.50 -4.97
C GLU A 357 -31.44 -10.30 -6.34
N SER A 358 -31.47 -9.07 -6.86
CA SER A 358 -32.04 -8.77 -8.18
C SER A 358 -31.23 -9.39 -9.33
N VAL A 359 -29.93 -9.62 -9.12
CA VAL A 359 -29.03 -10.20 -10.11
C VAL A 359 -28.89 -11.71 -9.91
N LEU A 360 -28.67 -12.17 -8.68
CA LEU A 360 -28.36 -13.57 -8.38
C LEU A 360 -29.58 -14.40 -7.95
N GLY A 361 -30.70 -13.76 -7.61
CA GLY A 361 -31.79 -14.41 -6.89
C GLY A 361 -31.43 -14.76 -5.44
N LYS A 362 -32.44 -15.07 -4.62
CA LYS A 362 -32.24 -15.34 -3.18
C LYS A 362 -31.35 -16.56 -2.90
N GLU A 363 -31.52 -17.64 -3.66
CA GLU A 363 -30.68 -18.83 -3.54
C GLU A 363 -29.24 -18.54 -4.00
N GLY A 364 -29.07 -17.73 -5.05
CA GLY A 364 -27.77 -17.29 -5.54
C GLY A 364 -27.04 -16.33 -4.59
N CYS A 365 -27.68 -15.84 -3.53
CA CYS A 365 -27.01 -15.05 -2.49
C CYS A 365 -26.51 -15.90 -1.31
N ARG A 366 -26.92 -17.16 -1.20
CA ARG A 366 -26.54 -18.05 -0.08
C ARG A 366 -25.40 -19.00 -0.46
N PRO A 367 -24.54 -19.37 0.50
CA PRO A 367 -23.63 -20.51 0.34
C PRO A 367 -24.43 -21.75 -0.07
N ALA A 368 -23.83 -22.63 -0.88
CA ALA A 368 -24.44 -23.93 -1.14
C ALA A 368 -24.60 -24.66 0.20
N ALA A 369 -25.76 -25.26 0.45
CA ALA A 369 -25.91 -26.14 1.61
C ALA A 369 -24.88 -27.27 1.47
N ASP A 370 -24.04 -27.46 2.49
CA ASP A 370 -23.09 -28.56 2.53
C ASP A 370 -23.84 -29.88 2.25
N GLY A 371 -23.51 -30.51 1.13
CA GLY A 371 -24.11 -31.77 0.66
C GLY A 371 -23.41 -33.00 1.21
#